data_AF-A0A8S2Z3U9-F1
#
_entry.id   AF-A0A8S2Z3U9-F1
#
_cell.length_a   1.000
_cell.length_b   1.000
_cell.length_c   1.000
_cell.angle_alpha   90.00
_cell.angle_beta   90.00
_cell.angle_gamma   90.00
#
_symmetry.space_group_name_H-M   'P 1'
#
loop_
_entity.id
_entity.type
_entity.pdbx_description
1 polymer ?
#
loop_
_entity_poly.entity_id
_entity_poly.type
_entity_poly.pdbx_seq_one_letter_code
_entity_poly.pdbx_strand_id
1 'polypeptide(L)'
;HILSFSISHFLNCFLTIISLPTTDYSFDELSALSSQSTNNAPNVSLSNSTNISSQKTNSKNKNKKQQQQQHKYIPTIRNGSLEFSSLTSKVLWSQLTNEAKSRYNFDLNCDDIESFIHEYSIRRTCILRSFCRKSGLQITMREYQFESMNKTSRFNNECFNELDLINIYPIIKHVPPKPSDAYQFFTSGQQKIQQGLLREGFDLISEALNLLNNVYGPMHPEISMCLRLLARLNYIMGDYQEALMTQHKAVMMSERVLGIDHPQTATEYIHMALYSFANGLSINASKLLCRARYIILVCCGENHPQISLIDSNLGLILQSYGDYENALKFMEKSLQLNKM
;
A
#
# COMPACT_ATOMS: atom_id res chain seq x y z
N HIS A 1 -2.84 21.36 3.49
CA HIS A 1 -2.46 22.11 4.69
C HIS A 1 -3.08 21.47 5.93
N ILE A 2 -4.35 21.69 6.29
CA ILE A 2 -4.90 21.08 7.52
C ILE A 2 -4.86 19.54 7.48
N LEU A 3 -5.32 18.92 6.39
CA LEU A 3 -5.32 17.46 6.28
C LEU A 3 -3.91 16.85 6.23
N SER A 4 -2.97 17.50 5.54
CA SER A 4 -1.57 17.06 5.47
C SER A 4 -0.91 17.13 6.85
N PHE A 5 -1.18 18.19 7.60
CA PHE A 5 -0.73 18.33 8.99
C PHE A 5 -1.30 17.25 9.90
N SER A 6 -2.61 17.01 9.86
CA SER A 6 -3.25 15.96 10.68
C SER A 6 -2.70 14.56 10.39
N ILE A 7 -2.48 14.22 9.12
CA ILE A 7 -1.92 12.92 8.73
C ILE A 7 -0.47 12.80 9.18
N SER A 8 0.33 13.86 9.03
CA SER A 8 1.71 13.89 9.49
C SER A 8 1.80 13.68 11.00
N HIS A 9 1.00 14.43 11.78
CA HIS A 9 0.90 14.30 13.23
C HIS A 9 0.47 12.89 13.65
N PHE A 10 -0.53 12.31 12.96
CA PHE A 10 -0.96 10.93 13.20
C PHE A 10 0.16 9.92 12.94
N LEU A 11 0.87 10.04 11.81
CA LEU A 11 1.98 9.12 11.47
C LEU A 11 3.12 9.22 12.49
N ASN A 12 3.42 10.42 12.96
CA ASN A 12 4.38 10.59 14.05
C ASN A 12 3.87 9.91 15.33
N CYS A 13 2.62 10.15 15.77
CA CYS A 13 2.08 9.49 16.96
C CYS A 13 2.05 7.96 16.87
N PHE A 14 1.83 7.43 15.66
CA PHE A 14 1.70 6.00 15.41
C PHE A 14 3.06 5.28 15.32
N LEU A 15 4.03 5.88 14.63
CA LEU A 15 5.31 5.22 14.31
C LEU A 15 6.48 5.66 15.18
N THR A 16 6.35 6.78 15.91
CA THR A 16 7.36 7.31 16.82
C THR A 16 6.80 7.55 18.22
N ILE A 17 7.68 7.57 19.21
CA ILE A 17 7.32 7.93 20.59
C ILE A 17 7.48 9.45 20.71
N ILE A 18 6.40 10.20 20.42
CA ILE A 18 6.35 11.64 20.75
C ILE A 18 5.92 11.78 22.20
N SER A 19 6.78 12.40 23.02
CA SER A 19 6.37 13.02 24.28
C SER A 19 6.13 14.50 24.00
N LEU A 20 4.88 14.99 24.14
CA LEU A 20 4.64 16.43 24.04
C LEU A 20 5.46 17.14 25.12
N PRO A 21 6.14 18.26 24.81
CA PRO A 21 6.48 19.23 25.83
C PRO A 21 5.18 19.84 26.37
N THR A 22 5.00 19.81 27.69
CA THR A 22 3.96 20.56 28.39
C THR A 22 4.26 22.06 28.26
N THR A 23 3.73 22.73 27.24
CA THR A 23 3.63 24.19 27.23
C THR A 23 2.41 24.63 26.45
N ASP A 24 1.55 25.37 27.14
CA ASP A 24 0.37 26.06 26.62
C ASP A 24 0.68 26.86 25.36
N TYR A 25 0.11 26.46 24.22
CA TYR A 25 0.05 27.34 23.06
C TYR A 25 -1.06 28.36 23.29
N SER A 26 -0.68 29.58 23.68
CA SER A 26 -1.57 30.73 23.64
C SER A 26 -1.94 31.04 22.17
N PHE A 27 -3.23 31.23 21.94
CA PHE A 27 -3.96 31.41 20.68
C PHE A 27 -3.40 32.49 19.71
N ASP A 28 -2.47 33.34 20.16
CA ASP A 28 -2.01 34.50 19.40
C ASP A 28 -0.88 34.18 18.38
N GLU A 29 -0.05 33.16 18.59
CA GLU A 29 1.11 32.90 17.70
C GLU A 29 0.77 32.19 16.38
N LEU A 30 -0.34 31.44 16.33
CA LEU A 30 -0.81 30.79 15.09
C LEU A 30 -1.41 31.79 14.08
N SER A 31 -1.84 32.97 14.54
CA SER A 31 -2.35 34.04 13.68
C SER A 31 -1.23 34.77 12.93
N ALA A 32 -0.05 34.90 13.55
CA ALA A 32 1.09 35.62 12.99
C ALA A 32 1.73 34.89 11.79
N LEU A 33 1.76 33.55 11.80
CA LEU A 33 2.34 32.74 10.72
C LEU A 33 1.50 32.74 9.42
N SER A 34 0.20 33.07 9.51
CA SER A 34 -0.67 33.20 8.33
C SER A 34 -0.51 34.53 7.57
N SER A 35 0.21 35.50 8.16
CA SER A 35 0.30 36.88 7.65
C SER A 35 1.62 37.21 6.93
N GLN A 36 2.60 36.30 6.89
CA GLN A 36 3.93 36.56 6.32
C GLN A 36 4.21 35.90 4.96
N SER A 37 3.23 35.23 4.33
CA SER A 37 3.42 34.58 3.02
C SER A 37 2.77 35.34 1.84
N THR A 38 2.77 36.68 1.86
CA THR A 38 2.50 37.49 0.67
C THR A 38 3.36 38.74 0.68
N ASN A 39 4.67 38.61 0.46
CA ASN A 39 5.51 39.73 0.03
C ASN A 39 6.82 39.15 -0.49
N ASN A 40 6.88 38.88 -1.81
CA ASN A 40 8.09 38.99 -2.65
C ASN A 40 7.76 38.54 -4.08
N ALA A 41 7.31 39.48 -4.91
CA ALA A 41 7.49 39.44 -6.35
C ALA A 41 7.81 40.86 -6.82
N PRO A 42 8.82 41.07 -7.69
CA PRO A 42 9.35 42.40 -7.97
C PRO A 42 8.49 43.18 -8.98
N ASN A 43 8.53 44.50 -8.80
CA ASN A 43 7.93 45.53 -9.63
C ASN A 43 8.25 45.41 -11.13
N VAL A 44 7.21 45.46 -11.97
CA VAL A 44 7.28 46.08 -13.30
C VAL A 44 6.13 47.08 -13.39
N SER A 45 6.48 48.27 -13.86
CA SER A 45 5.79 49.54 -13.70
C SER A 45 4.89 49.93 -14.88
N LEU A 46 3.88 50.77 -14.57
CA LEU A 46 3.24 51.80 -15.43
C LEU A 46 2.33 51.28 -16.57
N SER A 47 1.15 51.81 -16.88
CA SER A 47 0.47 53.07 -16.54
C SER A 47 -0.99 53.05 -17.06
N ASN A 48 -1.77 54.06 -16.60
CA ASN A 48 -3.02 54.63 -17.16
C ASN A 48 -4.34 53.90 -16.83
N SER A 49 -5.20 54.38 -15.91
CA SER A 49 -5.92 55.66 -15.75
C SER A 49 -7.19 55.80 -16.60
N THR A 50 -8.17 56.52 -16.01
CA THR A 50 -9.50 56.96 -16.49
C THR A 50 -10.67 56.06 -16.08
N ASN A 51 -11.49 56.43 -15.07
CA ASN A 51 -12.49 57.52 -14.94
C ASN A 51 -13.91 56.99 -15.21
N ILE A 52 -14.80 56.90 -14.20
CA ILE A 52 -15.70 57.92 -13.62
C ILE A 52 -17.14 57.77 -14.15
N SER A 53 -18.06 57.87 -13.19
CA SER A 53 -19.48 58.28 -13.24
C SER A 53 -20.54 57.38 -13.90
N SER A 54 -21.32 56.79 -12.99
CA SER A 54 -22.78 56.77 -12.97
C SER A 54 -23.54 57.84 -13.76
N GLN A 55 -24.67 57.46 -14.39
CA GLN A 55 -25.98 58.08 -14.12
C GLN A 55 -27.16 57.24 -14.66
N LYS A 56 -28.28 57.35 -13.93
CA LYS A 56 -29.52 56.57 -14.01
C LYS A 56 -30.51 57.15 -15.01
N THR A 57 -31.40 56.32 -15.56
CA THR A 57 -32.78 56.73 -15.93
C THR A 57 -33.79 55.63 -15.56
N ASN A 58 -34.94 56.08 -15.02
CA ASN A 58 -36.05 55.31 -14.47
C ASN A 58 -37.04 54.86 -15.57
N SER A 59 -37.67 53.70 -15.39
CA SER A 59 -39.11 53.58 -15.66
C SER A 59 -39.76 52.53 -14.75
N LYS A 60 -40.95 52.88 -14.24
CA LYS A 60 -41.75 52.17 -13.25
C LYS A 60 -42.61 51.09 -13.92
N ASN A 61 -42.73 49.91 -13.31
CA ASN A 61 -44.01 49.20 -13.31
C ASN A 61 -44.17 48.29 -12.07
N LYS A 62 -45.43 48.22 -11.63
CA LYS A 62 -45.93 47.75 -10.33
C LYS A 62 -45.83 46.23 -10.18
N ASN A 63 -45.45 45.71 -9.00
CA ASN A 63 -46.36 44.96 -8.11
C ASN A 63 -45.65 44.26 -6.94
N LYS A 64 -46.33 44.39 -5.79
CA LYS A 64 -46.29 43.72 -4.48
C LYS A 64 -45.45 42.44 -4.30
N LYS A 65 -44.57 42.54 -3.28
CA LYS A 65 -44.33 41.62 -2.14
C LYS A 65 -44.06 40.13 -2.44
N GLN A 66 -42.80 39.74 -2.31
CA GLN A 66 -42.37 38.56 -1.54
C GLN A 66 -40.94 38.80 -1.02
N GLN A 67 -40.72 38.53 0.26
CA GLN A 67 -39.45 38.74 0.95
C GLN A 67 -38.42 37.68 0.50
N GLN A 68 -37.28 38.13 -0.03
CA GLN A 68 -36.05 37.35 -0.10
C GLN A 68 -34.93 38.23 0.48
N GLN A 69 -34.60 38.02 1.75
CA GLN A 69 -33.33 38.49 2.30
C GLN A 69 -32.30 37.39 2.06
N GLN A 70 -31.35 37.68 1.16
CA GLN A 70 -30.15 36.90 0.96
C GLN A 70 -29.30 36.99 2.24
N HIS A 71 -29.37 35.95 3.07
CA HIS A 71 -28.37 35.73 4.10
C HIS A 71 -27.08 35.27 3.39
N LYS A 72 -26.06 36.14 3.39
CA LYS A 72 -24.67 35.75 3.21
C LYS A 72 -24.34 34.71 4.28
N TYR A 73 -24.32 33.44 3.88
CA TYR A 73 -23.79 32.37 4.70
C TYR A 73 -22.28 32.58 4.80
N ILE A 74 -21.84 33.09 5.93
CA ILE A 74 -20.50 32.87 6.45
C ILE A 74 -20.59 31.51 7.13
N PRO A 75 -19.96 30.43 6.63
CA PRO A 75 -19.89 29.20 7.39
C PRO A 75 -18.94 29.48 8.56
N THR A 76 -19.53 29.62 9.74
CA THR A 76 -18.81 29.50 11.01
C THR A 76 -18.14 28.13 11.03
N ILE A 77 -16.82 28.13 10.88
CA ILE A 77 -15.97 26.96 11.11
C ILE A 77 -16.17 26.57 12.58
N ARG A 78 -16.95 25.51 12.81
CA ARG A 78 -17.13 24.89 14.12
C ARG A 78 -15.76 24.50 14.67
N ASN A 79 -15.61 24.65 15.98
CA ASN A 79 -14.49 24.28 16.86
C ASN A 79 -14.04 22.79 16.83
N GLY A 80 -14.17 22.07 15.70
CA GLY A 80 -13.72 20.68 15.54
C GLY A 80 -12.30 20.55 14.97
N SER A 81 -11.57 21.66 14.77
CA SER A 81 -10.30 21.68 14.04
C SER A 81 -9.04 21.36 14.87
N LEU A 82 -9.15 21.09 16.18
CA LEU A 82 -8.00 20.89 17.09
C LEU A 82 -8.05 19.58 17.91
N GLU A 83 -9.04 18.71 17.69
CA GLU A 83 -9.15 17.43 18.43
C GLU A 83 -7.94 16.49 18.15
N PHE A 84 -7.41 16.55 16.92
CA PHE A 84 -6.26 15.73 16.53
C PHE A 84 -4.93 16.25 17.10
N SER A 85 -4.81 17.55 17.43
CA SER A 85 -3.56 18.10 17.98
C SER A 85 -3.29 17.66 19.43
N SER A 86 -4.32 17.24 20.16
CA SER A 86 -4.16 16.64 21.50
C SER A 86 -3.81 15.15 21.48
N LEU A 87 -3.75 14.52 20.31
CA LEU A 87 -3.43 13.11 20.20
C LEU A 87 -1.97 12.87 20.57
N THR A 88 -1.74 11.95 21.51
CA THR A 88 -0.41 11.47 21.90
C THR A 88 -0.24 10.01 21.51
N SER A 89 1.00 9.53 21.39
CA SER A 89 1.29 8.13 21.05
C SER A 89 0.58 7.15 22.00
N LYS A 90 0.66 7.39 23.32
CA LYS A 90 0.01 6.54 24.34
C LYS A 90 -1.51 6.49 24.21
N VAL A 91 -2.14 7.65 24.00
CA VAL A 91 -3.60 7.72 23.83
C VAL A 91 -4.00 6.97 22.55
N LEU A 92 -3.27 7.16 21.45
CA LEU A 92 -3.53 6.45 20.20
C LEU A 92 -3.41 4.94 20.35
N TRP A 93 -2.35 4.43 20.98
CA TRP A 93 -2.16 2.99 21.20
C TRP A 93 -3.25 2.40 22.11
N SER A 94 -3.67 3.11 23.16
CA SER A 94 -4.80 2.66 23.98
C SER A 94 -6.10 2.56 23.19
N GLN A 95 -6.36 3.50 22.27
CA GLN A 95 -7.53 3.47 21.39
C GLN A 95 -7.45 2.30 20.41
N LEU A 96 -6.27 2.04 19.83
CA LEU A 96 -6.04 0.91 18.92
C LEU A 96 -6.27 -0.44 19.61
N THR A 97 -5.77 -0.62 20.83
CA THR A 97 -5.99 -1.85 21.61
C THR A 97 -7.47 -2.07 21.92
N ASN A 98 -8.19 -1.01 22.29
CA ASN A 98 -9.64 -1.08 22.53
C ASN A 98 -10.44 -1.36 21.24
N GLU A 99 -10.07 -0.76 20.11
CA GLU A 99 -10.71 -1.05 18.82
C GLU A 99 -10.42 -2.46 18.33
N ALA A 100 -9.19 -2.96 18.49
CA ALA A 100 -8.83 -4.33 18.11
C ALA A 100 -9.63 -5.37 18.89
N LYS A 101 -9.76 -5.18 20.22
CA LYS A 101 -10.56 -6.03 21.09
C LYS A 101 -12.05 -5.96 20.74
N SER A 102 -12.60 -4.77 20.55
CA SER A 102 -14.05 -4.61 20.29
C SER A 102 -14.49 -5.12 18.91
N ARG A 103 -13.70 -4.89 17.86
CA ARG A 103 -14.11 -5.25 16.48
C ARG A 103 -13.67 -6.64 16.05
N TYR A 104 -12.51 -7.09 16.52
CA TYR A 104 -11.89 -8.34 16.05
C TYR A 104 -11.68 -9.37 17.16
N ASN A 105 -12.03 -9.04 18.41
CA ASN A 105 -11.76 -9.88 19.58
C ASN A 105 -10.28 -10.31 19.67
N PHE A 106 -9.39 -9.40 19.28
CA PHE A 106 -7.95 -9.62 19.26
C PHE A 106 -7.29 -8.78 20.35
N ASP A 107 -6.63 -9.44 21.31
CA ASP A 107 -5.97 -8.79 22.44
C ASP A 107 -4.54 -8.38 22.04
N LEU A 108 -4.34 -7.07 21.81
CA LEU A 108 -3.02 -6.46 21.65
C LEU A 108 -2.44 -6.19 23.04
N ASN A 109 -1.50 -7.02 23.49
CA ASN A 109 -0.80 -6.83 24.77
C ASN A 109 0.35 -5.79 24.67
N CYS A 110 0.11 -4.70 23.93
CA CYS A 110 1.11 -3.70 23.62
C CYS A 110 0.58 -2.29 23.94
N ASP A 111 1.36 -1.53 24.70
CA ASP A 111 1.06 -0.13 25.04
C ASP A 111 1.74 0.87 24.09
N ASP A 112 2.83 0.47 23.42
CA ASP A 112 3.65 1.31 22.55
C ASP A 112 4.09 0.56 21.29
N ILE A 113 4.48 1.31 20.25
CA ILE A 113 5.01 0.76 18.99
C ILE A 113 6.28 -0.08 19.20
N GLU A 114 7.11 0.24 20.19
CA GLU A 114 8.33 -0.53 20.48
C GLU A 114 8.02 -1.92 21.04
N SER A 115 7.07 -2.01 21.97
CA SER A 115 6.58 -3.29 22.48
C SER A 115 5.99 -4.14 21.36
N PHE A 116 5.23 -3.52 20.45
CA PHE A 116 4.66 -4.19 19.28
C PHE A 116 5.74 -4.74 18.34
N ILE A 117 6.79 -3.97 18.09
CA ILE A 117 7.92 -4.42 17.25
C ILE A 117 8.68 -5.57 17.92
N HIS A 118 8.87 -5.51 19.23
CA HIS A 118 9.56 -6.57 19.97
C HIS A 118 8.74 -7.87 19.98
N GLU A 119 7.42 -7.79 20.21
CA GLU A 119 6.55 -8.96 20.28
C GLU A 119 6.40 -9.66 18.92
N TYR A 120 6.21 -8.90 17.83
CA TYR A 120 5.92 -9.47 16.51
C TYR A 120 7.12 -9.48 15.54
N SER A 121 8.26 -8.89 15.91
CA SER A 121 9.45 -8.67 15.06
C SER A 121 9.14 -8.01 13.70
N ILE A 122 8.16 -7.11 13.64
CA ILE A 122 7.77 -6.42 12.41
C ILE A 122 8.52 -5.09 12.28
N ARG A 123 8.97 -4.75 11.06
CA ARG A 123 9.63 -3.47 10.79
C ARG A 123 8.62 -2.33 10.60
N ARG A 124 8.91 -1.14 11.13
CA ARG A 124 8.09 0.09 10.97
C ARG A 124 7.79 0.42 9.50
N THR A 125 8.74 0.18 8.60
CA THR A 125 8.57 0.39 7.16
C THR A 125 7.49 -0.51 6.56
N CYS A 126 7.32 -1.74 7.05
CA CYS A 126 6.27 -2.66 6.61
C CYS A 126 4.90 -2.14 7.05
N ILE A 127 4.80 -1.65 8.29
CA ILE A 127 3.59 -1.06 8.86
C ILE A 127 3.20 0.19 8.08
N LEU A 128 4.12 1.14 7.90
CA LEU A 128 3.90 2.36 7.12
C LEU A 128 3.43 2.04 5.71
N ARG A 129 4.11 1.12 5.03
CA ARG A 129 3.73 0.70 3.67
C ARG A 129 2.32 0.10 3.63
N SER A 130 2.00 -0.80 4.56
CA SER A 130 0.67 -1.42 4.65
C SER A 130 -0.41 -0.38 4.94
N PHE A 131 -0.12 0.56 5.85
CA PHE A 131 -1.00 1.68 6.17
C PHE A 131 -1.27 2.53 4.92
N CYS A 132 -0.23 3.06 4.26
CA CYS A 132 -0.35 3.88 3.06
C CYS A 132 -1.16 3.19 1.95
N ARG A 133 -0.96 1.88 1.75
CA ARG A 133 -1.70 1.11 0.75
C ARG A 133 -3.17 0.88 1.12
N LYS A 134 -3.53 0.89 2.40
CA LYS A 134 -4.91 0.72 2.88
C LYS A 134 -5.66 2.04 3.03
N SER A 135 -4.94 3.14 3.31
CA SER A 135 -5.50 4.49 3.44
C SER A 135 -5.40 5.31 2.16
N GLY A 136 -4.59 4.89 1.18
CA GLY A 136 -4.45 5.54 -0.11
C GLY A 136 -3.47 6.71 -0.09
N LEU A 137 -2.51 6.70 0.83
CA LEU A 137 -1.55 7.77 1.00
C LEU A 137 -0.31 7.53 0.13
N GLN A 138 0.14 8.58 -0.55
CA GLN A 138 1.42 8.62 -1.24
C GLN A 138 2.37 9.54 -0.48
N ILE A 139 3.49 8.96 -0.06
CA ILE A 139 4.51 9.61 0.75
C ILE A 139 5.81 9.77 -0.08
N THR A 140 6.58 10.81 0.18
CA THR A 140 7.89 11.06 -0.44
C THR A 140 8.88 9.93 -0.16
N MET A 141 9.65 9.56 -1.18
CA MET A 141 10.74 8.59 -1.06
C MET A 141 11.93 9.26 -0.39
N ARG A 142 12.12 8.98 0.90
CA ARG A 142 13.29 9.39 1.68
C ARG A 142 13.61 8.34 2.74
N GLU A 143 14.80 8.43 3.30
CA GLU A 143 15.18 7.61 4.45
C GLU A 143 14.51 8.17 5.71
N TYR A 144 13.41 7.55 6.13
CA TYR A 144 12.72 7.91 7.37
C TYR A 144 13.48 7.37 8.58
N GLN A 145 14.00 8.28 9.41
CA GLN A 145 14.61 7.95 10.68
C GLN A 145 13.51 7.88 11.75
N PHE A 146 13.12 6.67 12.12
CA PHE A 146 12.08 6.44 13.14
C PHE A 146 12.61 6.53 14.58
N GLU A 147 13.92 6.46 14.75
CA GLU A 147 14.58 6.61 16.03
C GLU A 147 14.81 8.10 16.29
N SER A 148 14.32 8.60 17.42
CA SER A 148 14.58 9.97 17.84
C SER A 148 16.07 10.10 18.17
N MET A 149 16.84 10.66 17.24
CA MET A 149 18.18 11.13 17.55
C MET A 149 18.05 12.20 18.64
N ASN A 150 18.62 11.89 19.81
CA ASN A 150 18.99 12.75 20.93
C ASN A 150 18.26 14.11 21.06
N LYS A 151 17.69 14.32 22.26
CA LYS A 151 16.92 15.46 22.80
C LYS A 151 17.50 16.89 22.63
N THR A 152 18.41 17.14 21.70
CA THR A 152 19.18 18.38 21.58
C THR A 152 18.72 19.32 20.45
N SER A 153 17.87 18.88 19.52
CA SER A 153 17.27 19.75 18.49
C SER A 153 15.78 19.95 18.75
N ARG A 154 15.43 21.05 19.43
CA ARG A 154 14.08 21.33 19.96
C ARG A 154 13.08 21.91 18.95
N PHE A 155 13.44 22.03 17.67
CA PHE A 155 12.61 22.80 16.70
C PHE A 155 12.23 22.05 15.41
N ASN A 156 12.72 20.82 15.16
CA ASN A 156 12.40 20.05 13.95
C ASN A 156 12.63 18.53 14.17
N ASN A 157 11.98 17.94 15.18
CA ASN A 157 12.21 16.53 15.57
C ASN A 157 11.04 15.59 15.20
N GLU A 158 10.20 16.00 14.25
CA GLU A 158 9.13 15.16 13.71
C GLU A 158 9.65 14.29 12.55
N CYS A 159 9.31 13.00 12.57
CA CYS A 159 9.76 12.03 11.56
C CYS A 159 9.04 12.21 10.22
N PHE A 160 7.82 12.77 10.25
CA PHE A 160 7.01 13.12 9.11
C PHE A 160 6.66 14.60 9.19
N ASN A 161 6.80 15.29 8.05
CA ASN A 161 6.40 16.68 7.85
C ASN A 161 5.24 16.77 6.86
N GLU A 162 4.54 17.90 6.84
CA GLU A 162 3.44 18.15 5.90
C GLU A 162 3.84 17.98 4.42
N LEU A 163 5.10 18.30 4.09
CA LEU A 163 5.65 18.22 2.75
C LEU A 163 5.92 16.77 2.28
N ASP A 164 5.92 15.81 3.20
CA ASP A 164 6.14 14.40 2.86
C ASP A 164 4.92 13.74 2.23
N LEU A 165 3.74 14.34 2.38
CA LEU A 165 2.52 13.86 1.77
C LEU A 165 2.39 14.42 0.36
N ILE A 166 2.62 13.56 -0.63
CA ILE A 166 2.52 13.92 -2.05
C ILE A 166 1.05 13.95 -2.47
N ASN A 167 0.32 12.86 -2.19
CA ASN A 167 -1.03 12.69 -2.68
C ASN A 167 -1.87 11.76 -1.81
N ILE A 168 -3.19 11.88 -1.91
CA ILE A 168 -4.16 11.01 -1.27
C ILE A 168 -5.13 10.53 -2.34
N TYR A 169 -5.16 9.23 -2.58
CA TYR A 169 -6.04 8.59 -3.55
C TYR A 169 -7.18 7.89 -2.82
N PRO A 170 -8.45 8.06 -3.26
CA PRO A 170 -9.53 7.26 -2.74
C PRO A 170 -9.33 5.80 -3.16
N ILE A 171 -9.21 4.90 -2.19
CA ILE A 171 -9.20 3.46 -2.47
C ILE A 171 -10.63 3.01 -2.65
N ILE A 172 -11.02 2.79 -3.89
CA ILE A 172 -12.37 2.34 -4.20
C ILE A 172 -12.47 0.84 -3.98
N LYS A 173 -13.27 0.43 -2.99
CA LYS A 173 -13.58 -0.98 -2.72
C LYS A 173 -14.75 -1.42 -3.60
N HIS A 174 -14.55 -1.47 -4.92
CA HIS A 174 -15.51 -2.14 -5.79
C HIS A 174 -15.36 -3.65 -5.65
N VAL A 175 -16.47 -4.36 -5.50
CA VAL A 175 -16.51 -5.80 -5.76
C VAL A 175 -16.72 -5.94 -7.27
N PRO A 176 -15.71 -6.37 -8.05
CA PRO A 176 -15.92 -6.57 -9.48
C PRO A 176 -17.00 -7.64 -9.69
N PRO A 177 -17.86 -7.49 -10.72
CA PRO A 177 -18.87 -8.49 -11.04
C PRO A 177 -18.15 -9.80 -11.39
N LYS A 178 -18.44 -10.86 -10.62
CA LYS A 178 -17.79 -12.16 -10.81
C LYS A 178 -18.54 -12.98 -11.87
N PRO A 179 -17.89 -13.41 -12.95
CA PRO A 179 -18.51 -14.27 -13.95
C PRO A 179 -18.70 -15.69 -13.38
N SER A 180 -19.89 -15.98 -12.86
CA SER A 180 -20.23 -17.25 -12.23
C SER A 180 -19.83 -18.46 -13.08
N ASP A 181 -20.07 -18.41 -14.38
CA ASP A 181 -19.77 -19.51 -15.31
C ASP A 181 -18.27 -19.79 -15.38
N ALA A 182 -17.44 -18.76 -15.57
CA ALA A 182 -15.99 -18.92 -15.62
C ALA A 182 -15.42 -19.51 -14.32
N TYR A 183 -15.99 -19.10 -13.18
CA TYR A 183 -15.64 -19.66 -11.88
C TYR A 183 -16.07 -21.12 -11.72
N GLN A 184 -17.23 -21.51 -12.25
CA GLN A 184 -17.67 -22.91 -12.26
C GLN A 184 -16.73 -23.78 -13.10
N PHE A 185 -16.31 -23.32 -14.29
CA PHE A 185 -15.29 -24.00 -15.08
C PHE A 185 -13.97 -24.11 -14.33
N PHE A 186 -13.53 -23.03 -13.69
CA PHE A 186 -12.30 -23.01 -12.91
C PHE A 186 -12.33 -24.02 -11.74
N THR A 187 -13.39 -24.02 -10.94
CA THR A 187 -13.56 -24.95 -9.82
C THR A 187 -13.71 -26.39 -10.30
N SER A 188 -14.46 -26.64 -11.36
CA SER A 188 -14.61 -27.98 -11.95
C SER A 188 -13.27 -28.50 -12.49
N GLY A 189 -12.49 -27.64 -13.15
CA GLY A 189 -11.13 -27.95 -13.59
C GLY A 189 -10.23 -28.33 -12.42
N GLN A 190 -10.26 -27.57 -11.31
CA GLN A 190 -9.51 -27.93 -10.10
C GLN A 190 -9.90 -29.29 -9.53
N GLN A 191 -11.19 -29.62 -9.48
CA GLN A 191 -11.68 -30.92 -9.01
C GLN A 191 -11.18 -32.06 -9.90
N LYS A 192 -11.20 -31.90 -11.22
CA LYS A 192 -10.68 -32.89 -12.18
C LYS A 192 -9.17 -33.11 -12.03
N ILE A 193 -8.41 -32.05 -11.78
CA ILE A 193 -6.97 -32.14 -11.51
C ILE A 193 -6.71 -32.93 -10.22
N GLN A 194 -7.51 -32.71 -9.17
CA GLN A 194 -7.40 -33.48 -7.92
C GLN A 194 -7.74 -34.97 -8.11
N GLN A 195 -8.61 -35.30 -9.07
CA GLN A 195 -8.91 -36.69 -9.46
C GLN A 195 -7.80 -37.33 -10.33
N GLY A 196 -6.80 -36.56 -10.75
CA GLY A 196 -5.70 -37.02 -11.63
C GLY A 196 -5.99 -36.88 -13.12
N LEU A 197 -7.16 -36.36 -13.52
CA LEU A 197 -7.53 -36.12 -14.91
C LEU A 197 -6.93 -34.78 -15.39
N LEU A 198 -5.60 -34.77 -15.62
CA LEU A 198 -4.85 -33.55 -15.91
C LEU A 198 -5.27 -32.88 -17.23
N ARG A 199 -5.55 -33.66 -18.28
CA ARG A 199 -5.92 -33.13 -19.60
C ARG A 199 -7.30 -32.48 -19.60
N GLU A 200 -8.31 -33.15 -19.05
CA GLU A 200 -9.64 -32.55 -18.86
C GLU A 200 -9.57 -31.29 -17.99
N GLY A 201 -8.76 -31.33 -16.93
CA GLY A 201 -8.50 -30.17 -16.09
C GLY A 201 -7.90 -29.00 -16.89
N PHE A 202 -6.92 -29.27 -17.74
CA PHE A 202 -6.29 -28.26 -18.59
C PHE A 202 -7.31 -27.58 -19.52
N ASP A 203 -8.15 -28.37 -20.19
CA ASP A 203 -9.17 -27.84 -21.11
C ASP A 203 -10.18 -26.95 -20.38
N LEU A 204 -10.67 -27.38 -19.21
CA LEU A 204 -11.60 -26.60 -18.38
C LEU A 204 -10.99 -25.29 -17.87
N ILE A 205 -9.72 -25.29 -17.44
CA ILE A 205 -9.04 -24.06 -17.01
C ILE A 205 -8.78 -23.13 -18.20
N SER A 206 -8.51 -23.67 -19.38
CA SER A 206 -8.35 -22.89 -20.62
C SER A 206 -9.67 -22.22 -21.04
N GLU A 207 -10.79 -22.94 -20.93
CA GLU A 207 -12.12 -22.37 -21.15
C GLU A 207 -12.45 -21.27 -20.13
N ALA A 208 -12.14 -21.50 -18.84
CA ALA A 208 -12.29 -20.47 -17.80
C ALA A 208 -11.47 -19.21 -18.12
N LEU A 209 -10.22 -19.37 -18.57
CA LEU A 209 -9.35 -18.26 -18.99
C LEU A 209 -9.97 -17.45 -20.14
N ASN A 210 -10.52 -18.11 -21.15
CA ASN A 210 -11.17 -17.45 -22.28
C ASN A 210 -12.42 -16.65 -21.84
N LEU A 211 -13.24 -17.23 -20.96
CA LEU A 211 -14.41 -16.54 -20.42
C LEU A 211 -14.01 -15.32 -19.57
N LEU A 212 -12.98 -15.45 -18.73
CA LEU A 212 -12.46 -14.33 -17.93
C LEU A 212 -11.92 -13.20 -18.81
N ASN A 213 -11.20 -13.52 -19.88
CA ASN A 213 -10.71 -12.54 -20.85
C ASN A 213 -11.87 -11.79 -21.54
N ASN A 214 -12.97 -12.47 -21.84
CA ASN A 214 -14.14 -11.85 -22.46
C ASN A 214 -14.90 -10.91 -21.52
N VAL A 215 -14.98 -11.24 -20.23
CA VAL A 215 -15.75 -10.48 -19.25
C VAL A 215 -14.96 -9.30 -18.69
N TYR A 216 -13.72 -9.55 -18.24
CA TYR A 216 -12.89 -8.51 -17.62
C TYR A 216 -11.98 -7.77 -18.60
N GLY A 217 -11.83 -8.30 -19.81
CA GLY A 217 -10.80 -7.87 -20.75
C GLY A 217 -9.44 -8.53 -20.46
N PRO A 218 -8.38 -8.11 -21.17
CA PRO A 218 -7.10 -8.80 -21.16
C PRO A 218 -6.28 -8.58 -19.89
N MET A 219 -6.67 -7.65 -18.99
CA MET A 219 -5.87 -7.24 -17.84
C MET A 219 -6.68 -7.31 -16.53
N HIS A 220 -6.66 -8.47 -15.87
CA HIS A 220 -7.36 -8.72 -14.60
C HIS A 220 -6.55 -9.65 -13.69
N PRO A 221 -6.53 -9.46 -12.36
CA PRO A 221 -5.71 -10.29 -11.48
C PRO A 221 -6.18 -11.75 -11.41
N GLU A 222 -7.46 -12.04 -11.67
CA GLU A 222 -7.99 -13.41 -11.71
C GLU A 222 -7.46 -14.22 -12.91
N ILE A 223 -7.12 -13.54 -14.02
CA ILE A 223 -6.50 -14.17 -15.19
C ILE A 223 -5.13 -14.73 -14.83
N SER A 224 -4.36 -14.01 -14.00
CA SER A 224 -3.06 -14.49 -13.50
C SER A 224 -3.18 -15.81 -12.74
N MET A 225 -4.27 -16.02 -11.99
CA MET A 225 -4.51 -17.27 -11.28
C MET A 225 -4.74 -18.45 -12.22
N CYS A 226 -5.50 -18.25 -13.31
CA CYS A 226 -5.73 -19.28 -14.33
C CYS A 226 -4.44 -19.61 -15.08
N LEU A 227 -3.70 -18.59 -15.52
CA LEU A 227 -2.40 -18.76 -16.19
C LEU A 227 -1.41 -19.53 -15.32
N ARG A 228 -1.32 -19.20 -14.03
CA ARG A 228 -0.46 -19.92 -13.08
C ARG A 228 -0.83 -21.40 -12.97
N LEU A 229 -2.13 -21.72 -12.94
CA LEU A 229 -2.58 -23.11 -12.88
C LEU A 229 -2.28 -23.86 -14.18
N LEU A 230 -2.48 -23.23 -15.34
CA LEU A 230 -2.11 -23.80 -16.64
C LEU A 230 -0.59 -24.04 -16.73
N ALA A 231 0.23 -23.10 -16.26
CA ALA A 231 1.68 -23.28 -16.20
C ALA A 231 2.07 -24.49 -15.35
N ARG A 232 1.41 -24.67 -14.19
CA ARG A 232 1.60 -25.85 -13.34
C ARG A 232 1.20 -27.15 -14.04
N LEU A 233 0.10 -27.15 -14.79
CA LEU A 233 -0.33 -28.34 -15.53
C LEU A 233 0.66 -28.69 -16.64
N ASN A 234 1.11 -27.71 -17.44
CA ASN A 234 2.12 -27.91 -18.47
C ASN A 234 3.42 -28.50 -17.87
N TYR A 235 3.83 -27.99 -16.70
CA TYR A 235 4.99 -28.53 -15.99
C TYR A 235 4.81 -30.01 -15.62
N ILE A 236 3.64 -30.39 -15.09
CA ILE A 236 3.34 -31.79 -14.71
C ILE A 236 3.24 -32.69 -15.95
N MET A 237 2.74 -32.18 -17.08
CA MET A 237 2.64 -32.91 -18.35
C MET A 237 4.01 -33.06 -19.07
N GLY A 238 5.05 -32.33 -18.62
CA GLY A 238 6.41 -32.41 -19.16
C GLY A 238 6.77 -31.28 -20.14
N ASP A 239 5.85 -30.39 -20.46
CA ASP A 239 6.05 -29.26 -21.36
C ASP A 239 6.66 -28.06 -20.62
N TYR A 240 7.94 -28.19 -20.23
CA TYR A 240 8.64 -27.20 -19.40
C TYR A 240 8.77 -25.81 -20.05
N GLN A 241 8.93 -25.75 -21.38
CA GLN A 241 9.04 -24.48 -22.10
C GLN A 241 7.70 -23.74 -22.11
N GLU A 242 6.59 -24.44 -22.36
CA GLU A 242 5.26 -23.82 -22.36
C GLU A 242 4.83 -23.41 -20.95
N ALA A 243 5.22 -24.16 -19.92
CA ALA A 243 5.05 -23.78 -18.53
C ALA A 243 5.72 -22.45 -18.21
N LEU A 244 6.98 -22.27 -18.63
CA LEU A 244 7.74 -21.03 -18.44
C LEU A 244 7.08 -19.85 -19.17
N MET A 245 6.69 -20.04 -20.44
CA MET A 245 6.03 -19.02 -21.25
C MET A 245 4.67 -18.59 -20.65
N THR A 246 3.88 -19.56 -20.17
CA THR A 246 2.58 -19.29 -19.55
C THR A 246 2.75 -18.57 -18.22
N GLN A 247 3.72 -18.97 -17.40
CA GLN A 247 4.02 -18.29 -16.14
C GLN A 247 4.55 -16.87 -16.36
N HIS A 248 5.34 -16.63 -17.41
CA HIS A 248 5.77 -15.29 -17.79
C HIS A 248 4.57 -14.37 -18.08
N LYS A 249 3.52 -14.88 -18.75
CA LYS A 249 2.27 -14.12 -18.95
C LYS A 249 1.61 -13.78 -17.60
N ALA A 250 1.61 -14.69 -16.63
CA ALA A 250 1.06 -14.45 -15.29
C ALA A 250 1.84 -13.38 -14.51
N VAL A 251 3.18 -13.37 -14.62
CA VAL A 251 4.05 -12.35 -14.02
C VAL A 251 3.76 -10.97 -14.63
N MET A 252 3.76 -10.87 -15.96
CA MET A 252 3.46 -9.62 -16.68
C MET A 252 2.08 -9.06 -16.30
N MET A 253 1.09 -9.93 -16.12
CA MET A 253 -0.24 -9.55 -15.66
C MET A 253 -0.20 -8.94 -14.25
N SER A 254 0.45 -9.63 -13.31
CA SER A 254 0.55 -9.18 -11.92
C SER A 254 1.32 -7.87 -11.79
N GLU A 255 2.41 -7.69 -12.53
CA GLU A 255 3.18 -6.44 -12.55
C GLU A 255 2.34 -5.25 -13.02
N ARG A 256 1.57 -5.42 -14.10
CA ARG A 256 0.76 -4.33 -14.67
C ARG A 256 -0.47 -3.99 -13.83
N VAL A 257 -1.13 -4.99 -13.26
CA VAL A 257 -2.38 -4.82 -12.52
C VAL A 257 -2.13 -4.42 -11.06
N LEU A 258 -1.21 -5.10 -10.38
CA LEU A 258 -0.98 -4.95 -8.94
C LEU A 258 0.26 -4.12 -8.61
N GLY A 259 1.17 -3.98 -9.56
CA GLY A 259 2.47 -3.34 -9.38
C GLY A 259 3.59 -4.33 -9.07
N ILE A 260 4.82 -3.87 -9.31
CA ILE A 260 6.05 -4.67 -9.19
C ILE A 260 6.34 -5.07 -7.73
N ASP A 261 5.93 -4.23 -6.78
CA ASP A 261 6.24 -4.43 -5.36
C ASP A 261 5.07 -5.05 -4.57
N HIS A 262 4.12 -5.67 -5.26
CA HIS A 262 2.98 -6.34 -4.62
C HIS A 262 3.37 -7.76 -4.13
N PRO A 263 2.92 -8.22 -2.96
CA PRO A 263 3.22 -9.57 -2.47
C PRO A 263 2.75 -10.67 -3.43
N GLN A 264 1.62 -10.48 -4.12
CA GLN A 264 1.17 -11.43 -5.16
C GLN A 264 2.15 -11.50 -6.35
N THR A 265 2.70 -10.37 -6.80
CA THR A 265 3.75 -10.36 -7.84
C THR A 265 4.98 -11.13 -7.39
N ALA A 266 5.35 -11.03 -6.11
CA ALA A 266 6.42 -11.86 -5.54
C ALA A 266 6.11 -13.36 -5.62
N THR A 267 4.87 -13.77 -5.36
CA THR A 267 4.48 -15.19 -5.54
C THR A 267 4.59 -15.66 -6.99
N GLU A 268 4.29 -14.79 -7.96
CA GLU A 268 4.45 -15.14 -9.38
C GLU A 268 5.92 -15.29 -9.79
N TYR A 269 6.84 -14.49 -9.20
CA TYR A 269 8.28 -14.67 -9.40
C TYR A 269 8.80 -15.99 -8.81
N ILE A 270 8.26 -16.46 -7.68
CA ILE A 270 8.63 -17.75 -7.09
C ILE A 270 8.29 -18.90 -8.05
N HIS A 271 7.07 -18.91 -8.61
CA HIS A 271 6.68 -19.93 -9.58
C HIS A 271 7.49 -19.82 -10.88
N MET A 272 7.76 -18.60 -11.36
CA MET A 272 8.61 -18.39 -12.53
C MET A 272 10.04 -18.92 -12.30
N ALA A 273 10.59 -18.74 -11.10
CA ALA A 273 11.89 -19.29 -10.75
C ALA A 273 11.91 -20.82 -10.78
N LEU A 274 10.86 -21.48 -10.27
CA LEU A 274 10.72 -22.94 -10.32
C LEU A 274 10.75 -23.46 -11.77
N TYR A 275 9.96 -22.86 -12.67
CA TYR A 275 9.95 -23.28 -14.07
C TYR A 275 11.24 -22.89 -14.82
N SER A 276 11.88 -21.78 -14.44
CA SER A 276 13.20 -21.42 -14.99
C SER A 276 14.25 -22.46 -14.61
N PHE A 277 14.24 -22.93 -13.36
CA PHE A 277 15.13 -23.98 -12.88
C PHE A 277 14.91 -25.30 -13.62
N ALA A 278 13.65 -25.68 -13.85
CA ALA A 278 13.30 -26.88 -14.63
C ALA A 278 13.80 -26.84 -16.09
N ASN A 279 13.92 -25.64 -16.68
CA ASN A 279 14.49 -25.44 -18.01
C ASN A 279 16.03 -25.32 -18.00
N GLY A 280 16.69 -25.59 -16.86
CA GLY A 280 18.14 -25.48 -16.71
C GLY A 280 18.66 -24.04 -16.54
N LEU A 281 17.79 -23.05 -16.38
CA LEU A 281 18.15 -21.64 -16.22
C LEU A 281 18.34 -21.25 -14.76
N SER A 282 19.25 -21.93 -14.05
CA SER A 282 19.45 -21.79 -12.59
C SER A 282 19.83 -20.36 -12.15
N ILE A 283 20.64 -19.64 -12.95
CA ILE A 283 21.04 -18.26 -12.65
C ILE A 283 19.85 -17.30 -12.70
N ASN A 284 18.92 -17.50 -13.64
CA ASN A 284 17.72 -16.67 -13.72
C ASN A 284 16.77 -17.00 -12.57
N ALA A 285 16.66 -18.29 -12.21
CA ALA A 285 15.86 -18.72 -11.06
C ALA A 285 16.34 -18.10 -9.75
N SER A 286 17.65 -18.07 -9.48
CA SER A 286 18.19 -17.47 -8.26
C SER A 286 17.94 -15.96 -8.21
N LYS A 287 18.12 -15.23 -9.32
CA LYS A 287 17.80 -13.79 -9.41
C LYS A 287 16.33 -13.51 -9.12
N LEU A 288 15.42 -14.30 -9.69
CA LEU A 288 13.98 -14.18 -9.46
C LEU A 288 13.61 -14.43 -7.99
N LEU A 289 14.19 -15.46 -7.36
CA LEU A 289 13.94 -15.73 -5.94
C LEU A 289 14.53 -14.64 -5.03
N CYS A 290 15.71 -14.12 -5.31
CA CYS A 290 16.28 -12.99 -4.57
C CYS A 290 15.36 -11.76 -4.67
N ARG A 291 14.80 -11.49 -5.86
CA ARG A 291 13.81 -10.41 -6.05
C ARG A 291 12.52 -10.67 -5.27
N ALA A 292 11.97 -11.88 -5.33
CA ALA A 292 10.77 -12.26 -4.58
C ALA A 292 10.99 -12.13 -3.07
N ARG A 293 12.15 -12.59 -2.56
CA ARG A 293 12.56 -12.48 -1.16
C ARG A 293 12.59 -11.03 -0.71
N TYR A 294 13.19 -10.15 -1.50
CA TYR A 294 13.25 -8.71 -1.20
C TYR A 294 11.85 -8.10 -1.07
N ILE A 295 10.94 -8.42 -2.00
CA ILE A 295 9.57 -7.88 -1.98
C ILE A 295 8.80 -8.38 -0.75
N ILE A 296 8.85 -9.67 -0.44
CA ILE A 296 8.18 -10.24 0.74
C ILE A 296 8.76 -9.67 2.03
N LEU A 297 10.09 -9.52 2.10
CA LEU A 297 10.76 -8.91 3.24
C LEU A 297 10.24 -7.49 3.50
N VAL A 298 10.10 -6.67 2.46
CA VAL A 298 9.61 -5.28 2.53
C VAL A 298 8.09 -5.20 2.82
N CYS A 299 7.31 -6.18 2.38
CA CYS A 299 5.85 -6.16 2.56
C CYS A 299 5.40 -6.76 3.89
N CYS A 300 5.99 -7.88 4.30
CA CYS A 300 5.51 -8.72 5.40
C CYS A 300 6.48 -8.83 6.58
N GLY A 301 7.77 -8.54 6.40
CA GLY A 301 8.81 -8.72 7.42
C GLY A 301 9.48 -10.11 7.37
N GLU A 302 10.48 -10.34 8.25
CA GLU A 302 11.35 -11.54 8.22
C GLU A 302 10.67 -12.83 8.69
N ASN A 303 9.67 -12.73 9.56
CA ASN A 303 8.99 -13.88 10.16
C ASN A 303 7.89 -14.49 9.25
N HIS A 304 7.73 -14.01 8.02
CA HIS A 304 6.65 -14.46 7.15
C HIS A 304 6.95 -15.87 6.59
N PRO A 305 5.98 -16.82 6.60
CA PRO A 305 6.22 -18.21 6.19
C PRO A 305 6.72 -18.37 4.75
N GLN A 306 6.35 -17.44 3.85
CA GLN A 306 6.89 -17.47 2.48
C GLN A 306 8.40 -17.24 2.42
N ILE A 307 9.02 -16.56 3.40
CA ILE A 307 10.47 -16.36 3.40
C ILE A 307 11.19 -17.69 3.61
N SER A 308 10.70 -18.54 4.52
CA SER A 308 11.25 -19.89 4.68
C SER A 308 11.16 -20.69 3.38
N LEU A 309 10.01 -20.65 2.69
CA LEU A 309 9.84 -21.35 1.41
C LEU A 309 10.81 -20.83 0.33
N ILE A 310 10.99 -19.51 0.24
CA ILE A 310 11.93 -18.89 -0.71
C ILE A 310 13.37 -19.28 -0.37
N ASP A 311 13.75 -19.25 0.92
CA ASP A 311 15.11 -19.57 1.37
C ASP A 311 15.42 -21.07 1.16
N SER A 312 14.46 -21.96 1.36
CA SER A 312 14.59 -23.39 1.00
C SER A 312 14.82 -23.57 -0.51
N ASN A 313 14.04 -22.88 -1.36
CA ASN A 313 14.18 -22.97 -2.80
C ASN A 313 15.51 -22.38 -3.30
N LEU A 314 15.97 -21.28 -2.69
CA LEU A 314 17.29 -20.71 -2.95
C LEU A 314 18.40 -21.69 -2.58
N GLY A 315 18.29 -22.35 -1.43
CA GLY A 315 19.24 -23.38 -0.99
C GLY A 315 19.39 -24.51 -2.02
N LEU A 316 18.26 -25.03 -2.53
CA LEU A 316 18.25 -26.09 -3.55
C LEU A 316 18.90 -25.63 -4.88
N ILE A 317 18.56 -24.42 -5.33
CA ILE A 317 19.13 -23.88 -6.58
C ILE A 317 20.63 -23.60 -6.43
N LEU A 318 21.08 -23.05 -5.31
CA LEU A 318 22.50 -22.80 -5.05
C LEU A 318 23.31 -24.09 -4.93
N GLN A 319 22.72 -25.14 -4.33
CA GLN A 319 23.32 -26.47 -4.30
C GLN A 319 23.54 -27.02 -5.71
N SER A 320 22.56 -26.87 -6.61
CA SER A 320 22.70 -27.29 -8.02
C SER A 320 23.81 -26.54 -8.77
N TYR A 321 24.13 -25.32 -8.34
CA TYR A 321 25.17 -24.48 -8.90
C TYR A 321 26.56 -24.75 -8.29
N GLY A 322 26.63 -25.49 -7.19
CA GLY A 322 27.87 -25.80 -6.46
C GLY A 322 28.26 -24.77 -5.39
N ASP A 323 27.40 -23.80 -5.09
CA ASP A 323 27.61 -22.84 -4.00
C ASP A 323 27.02 -23.37 -2.69
N TYR A 324 27.74 -24.33 -2.09
CA TYR A 324 27.29 -25.02 -0.89
C TYR A 324 27.28 -24.14 0.36
N GLU A 325 28.18 -23.15 0.44
CA GLU A 325 28.28 -22.30 1.62
C GLU A 325 27.04 -21.39 1.75
N ASN A 326 26.65 -20.73 0.66
CA ASN A 326 25.44 -19.91 0.66
C ASN A 326 24.18 -20.77 0.74
N ALA A 327 24.17 -21.94 0.10
CA ALA A 327 23.06 -22.89 0.21
C ALA A 327 22.80 -23.29 1.67
N LEU A 328 23.85 -23.63 2.43
CA LEU A 328 23.76 -23.97 3.84
C LEU A 328 23.18 -22.80 4.66
N LYS A 329 23.69 -21.58 4.46
CA LYS A 329 23.20 -20.38 5.16
C LYS A 329 21.70 -20.14 4.93
N PHE A 330 21.21 -20.31 3.70
CA PHE A 330 19.77 -20.15 3.41
C PHE A 330 18.93 -21.29 4.00
N MET A 331 19.42 -22.53 3.96
CA MET A 331 18.72 -23.67 4.56
C MET A 331 18.64 -23.56 6.09
N GLU A 332 19.71 -23.12 6.76
CA GLU A 332 19.72 -22.88 8.20
C GLU A 332 18.73 -21.77 8.61
N LYS A 333 18.68 -20.67 7.85
CA LYS A 333 17.69 -19.60 8.07
C LYS A 333 16.27 -20.10 7.89
N SER A 334 16.01 -20.88 6.85
CA SER A 334 14.69 -21.50 6.63
C SER A 334 14.30 -22.43 7.77
N LEU A 335 15.24 -23.23 8.28
CA LEU A 335 15.01 -24.12 9.42
C LEU A 335 14.73 -23.34 10.71
N GLN A 336 15.45 -22.24 10.96
CA GLN A 336 15.19 -21.36 12.10
C GLN A 336 13.78 -20.77 12.05
N LEU A 337 13.34 -20.29 10.88
CA LEU A 337 12.01 -19.73 10.69
C LEU A 337 10.89 -20.77 10.85
N ASN A 338 11.10 -22.02 10.42
CA ASN A 338 10.08 -23.08 10.58
C ASN A 338 9.99 -23.64 12.01
N LYS A 339 10.98 -23.37 12.87
CA LYS A 339 10.98 -23.79 14.28
C LYS A 339 10.24 -22.82 15.19
N MET A 340 10.09 -21.58 14.75
CA MET A 340 9.32 -20.52 15.41
C MET A 340 7.84 -20.74 15.14
#